data_AF-A0A1B6GXR8-F1
#
_entry.id   AF-A0A1B6GXR8-F1
#
_cell.length_a   1.000
_cell.length_b   1.000
_cell.length_c   1.000
_cell.angle_alpha   90.00
_cell.angle_beta   90.00
_cell.angle_gamma   90.00
#
_symmetry.space_group_name_H-M   'P 1'
#
loop_
_entity.id
_entity.type
_entity.pdbx_description
1 polymer ?
#
loop_
_entity_poly.entity_id
_entity_poly.type
_entity_poly.pdbx_seq_one_letter_code
_entity_poly.pdbx_strand_id
1 'polypeptide(L)'
;DQFDEEVAMAFSVYCGISIMHSLVYKRIQDAQARSKLSNELMMYHMKIDDEDVQRLLDCKETHDFPNFSSFKFNPRSVPVSETSCLCLKMFEEMGFIKHFNIPVHTLCRFILYAKRGY
;
A
#
# COMPACT_ATOMS: atom_id res chain seq x y z
N ASP A 1 23.34 -49.49 14.87
CA ASP A 1 24.51 -48.91 14.20
C ASP A 1 24.13 -48.21 12.90
N GLN A 2 24.01 -48.89 11.75
CA GLN A 2 23.75 -48.20 10.47
C GLN A 2 22.38 -47.50 10.39
N PHE A 3 21.35 -48.09 11.01
CA PHE A 3 20.03 -47.49 11.12
C PHE A 3 20.01 -46.22 12.00
N ASP A 4 20.73 -46.24 13.12
CA ASP A 4 20.82 -45.08 14.02
C ASP A 4 21.57 -43.92 13.35
N GLU A 5 22.56 -44.23 12.53
CA GLU A 5 23.31 -43.26 11.73
C GLU A 5 22.43 -42.58 10.68
N GLU A 6 21.62 -43.34 9.95
CA GLU A 6 20.66 -42.79 8.97
C GLU A 6 19.58 -41.92 9.63
N VAL A 7 19.04 -42.35 10.77
CA VAL A 7 18.05 -41.58 11.54
C VAL A 7 18.66 -40.29 12.09
N ALA A 8 19.88 -40.34 12.63
CA ALA A 8 20.60 -39.16 13.11
C ALA A 8 20.91 -38.17 11.97
N MET A 9 21.26 -38.68 10.79
CA MET A 9 21.51 -37.86 9.61
C MET A 9 20.23 -37.13 9.18
N ALA A 10 19.11 -37.85 9.02
CA ALA A 10 17.82 -37.23 8.65
C ALA A 10 17.36 -36.19 9.69
N PHE A 11 17.50 -36.50 10.98
CA PHE A 11 17.16 -35.58 12.07
C PHE A 11 18.03 -34.31 12.04
N SER A 12 19.34 -34.45 11.88
CA SER A 12 20.27 -33.31 11.87
C SER A 12 20.01 -32.38 10.69
N VAL A 13 19.68 -32.92 9.51
CA VAL A 13 19.30 -32.14 8.33
C VAL A 13 18.01 -31.36 8.59
N TYR A 14 16.96 -32.02 9.09
CA TYR A 14 15.68 -31.34 9.37
C TYR A 14 15.82 -30.27 10.45
N CYS A 15 16.56 -30.57 11.51
CA CYS A 15 16.86 -29.64 12.59
C CYS A 15 17.64 -28.42 12.06
N GLY A 16 18.66 -28.64 11.23
CA GLY A 16 19.44 -27.58 10.60
C GLY A 16 18.57 -26.63 9.77
N ILE A 17 17.71 -27.17 8.90
CA ILE A 17 16.78 -26.37 8.09
C ILE A 17 15.80 -25.59 8.99
N SER A 18 15.22 -26.27 9.99
CA SER A 18 14.21 -25.68 10.89
C SER A 18 14.79 -24.55 11.73
N ILE A 19 16.00 -24.74 12.29
CA ILE A 19 16.71 -23.72 13.08
C ILE A 19 17.07 -22.54 12.18
N MET A 20 17.64 -22.80 11.00
CA MET A 20 18.01 -21.73 10.07
C MET A 20 16.80 -20.91 9.62
N HIS A 21 15.71 -21.56 9.22
CA HIS A 21 14.47 -20.87 8.84
C HIS A 21 13.93 -20.04 10.01
N SER A 22 13.89 -20.59 11.22
CA SER A 22 13.41 -19.88 12.42
C SER A 22 14.26 -18.65 12.73
N LEU A 23 15.59 -18.76 12.63
CA LEU A 23 16.52 -17.65 12.88
C LEU A 23 16.40 -16.56 11.82
N VAL A 24 16.35 -16.93 10.53
CA VAL A 24 16.18 -15.98 9.43
C VAL A 24 14.84 -15.27 9.54
N TYR A 25 13.76 -16.00 9.78
CA TYR A 25 12.42 -15.44 9.94
C TYR A 25 12.36 -14.46 11.11
N LYS A 26 12.95 -14.82 12.27
CA LYS A 26 13.05 -13.90 13.41
C LYS A 26 13.79 -12.61 13.06
N ARG A 27 14.93 -12.70 12.36
CA ARG A 27 15.68 -11.51 11.91
C ARG A 27 14.87 -10.62 10.97
N ILE A 28 14.10 -11.22 10.05
CA ILE A 28 13.21 -10.47 9.15
C ILE A 28 12.12 -9.76 9.96
N GLN A 29 11.49 -10.44 10.91
CA GLN A 29 10.48 -9.84 11.78
C GLN A 29 11.04 -8.68 12.61
N ASP A 30 12.23 -8.86 13.22
CA ASP A 30 12.88 -7.82 14.02
C ASP A 30 13.26 -6.59 13.15
N ALA A 31 13.69 -6.82 11.90
CA ALA A 31 13.94 -5.74 10.94
C ALA A 31 12.64 -5.02 10.54
N GLN A 32 11.58 -5.78 10.24
CA GLN A 32 10.28 -5.23 9.87
C GLN A 32 9.65 -4.44 11.02
N ALA A 33 9.75 -4.91 12.26
CA ALA A 33 9.24 -4.21 13.43
C ALA A 33 9.93 -2.85 13.63
N ARG A 34 11.26 -2.80 13.48
CA ARG A 34 12.03 -1.54 13.55
C ARG A 34 11.65 -0.57 12.42
N SER A 35 11.53 -1.06 11.19
CA SER A 35 11.11 -0.24 10.05
C SER A 35 9.68 0.28 10.21
N LYS A 36 8.75 -0.58 10.65
CA LYS A 36 7.37 -0.20 10.93
C LYS A 36 7.28 0.91 11.98
N LEU A 37 7.99 0.77 13.09
CA LEU A 37 8.04 1.80 14.14
C LEU A 37 8.57 3.13 13.61
N SER A 38 9.67 3.10 12.85
CA SER A 38 10.23 4.32 12.24
C SER A 38 9.24 4.99 11.28
N ASN A 39 8.57 4.20 10.44
CA ASN A 39 7.55 4.70 9.52
C ASN A 39 6.36 5.29 10.29
N GLU A 40 5.86 4.62 11.32
CA GLU A 40 4.74 5.15 12.14
C GLU A 40 5.08 6.48 12.81
N LEU A 41 6.31 6.67 13.29
CA LEU A 41 6.76 7.93 13.87
C LEU A 41 6.80 9.05 12.82
N MET A 42 7.30 8.78 11.61
CA MET A 42 7.30 9.78 10.53
C MET A 42 5.89 10.08 10.01
N MET A 43 4.98 9.10 10.04
CA MET A 43 3.62 9.20 9.53
C MET A 43 2.58 9.53 10.61
N TYR A 44 2.98 9.88 11.83
CA TYR A 44 2.05 10.02 12.97
C TYR A 44 0.90 11.00 12.69
N HIS A 45 1.19 12.11 12.00
CA HIS A 45 0.20 13.11 11.57
C HIS A 45 -0.49 12.79 10.24
N MET A 46 -0.06 11.74 9.54
CA MET A 46 -0.57 11.33 8.22
C MET A 46 -1.59 10.19 8.31
N LYS A 47 -2.01 9.76 9.51
CA LYS A 47 -3.06 8.74 9.65
C LYS A 47 -4.33 9.21 8.94
N ILE A 48 -4.87 8.37 8.07
CA ILE A 48 -6.09 8.64 7.32
C ILE A 48 -7.19 7.82 7.95
N ASP A 49 -8.29 8.49 8.25
CA ASP A 49 -9.46 7.84 8.81
C ASP A 49 -10.16 6.99 7.75
N ASP A 50 -10.65 5.82 8.16
CA ASP A 50 -11.36 4.91 7.25
C ASP A 50 -12.61 5.56 6.66
N GLU A 51 -13.21 6.51 7.39
CA GLU A 51 -14.33 7.31 6.91
C GLU A 51 -13.94 8.22 5.73
N ASP A 52 -12.74 8.81 5.72
CA ASP A 52 -12.26 9.63 4.61
C ASP A 52 -12.07 8.77 3.35
N VAL A 53 -11.57 7.53 3.54
CA VAL A 53 -11.40 6.56 2.45
C VAL A 53 -12.75 6.14 1.90
N GLN A 54 -13.73 5.85 2.76
CA GLN A 54 -15.10 5.51 2.33
C GLN A 54 -15.77 6.67 1.59
N ARG A 55 -15.64 7.90 2.10
CA ARG A 55 -16.15 9.09 1.40
C ARG A 55 -15.57 9.25 0.00
N LEU A 56 -14.29 8.91 -0.19
CA LEU A 56 -13.67 8.95 -1.51
C LEU A 56 -14.13 7.80 -2.42
N LEU A 57 -14.34 6.60 -1.87
CA LEU A 57 -14.87 5.45 -2.61
C LEU A 57 -16.31 5.68 -3.08
N ASP A 58 -17.12 6.34 -2.24
CA ASP A 58 -18.52 6.67 -2.53
C ASP A 58 -18.68 7.96 -3.35
N CYS A 59 -17.58 8.57 -3.82
CA CYS A 59 -17.62 9.77 -4.64
C CYS A 59 -18.28 9.50 -6.00
N LYS A 60 -19.60 9.75 -6.07
CA LYS A 60 -20.42 9.63 -7.30
C LYS A 60 -20.56 10.95 -8.06
N GLU A 61 -20.06 12.04 -7.50
CA GLU A 61 -20.13 13.38 -8.09
C GLU A 61 -19.48 13.39 -9.48
N THR A 62 -20.21 13.85 -10.48
CA THR A 62 -19.68 14.08 -11.82
C THR A 62 -18.93 15.41 -11.80
N HIS A 63 -17.69 15.37 -11.30
CA HIS A 63 -16.73 16.48 -11.34
C HIS A 63 -16.36 16.83 -12.79
N ASP A 64 -17.32 17.35 -13.55
CA ASP A 64 -17.18 17.71 -14.95
C ASP A 64 -16.63 19.13 -15.05
N PHE A 65 -15.31 19.22 -15.21
CA PHE A 65 -14.63 20.49 -15.46
C PHE A 65 -14.47 20.69 -16.97
N PRO A 66 -14.97 21.83 -17.52
CA PRO A 66 -14.89 22.06 -18.95
C PRO A 66 -13.43 22.11 -19.41
N ASN A 67 -13.12 21.37 -20.46
CA ASN A 67 -11.77 21.24 -21.04
C ASN A 67 -10.71 20.71 -20.07
N PHE A 68 -11.06 19.84 -19.11
CA PHE A 68 -10.11 19.25 -18.15
C PHE A 68 -8.86 18.65 -18.81
N SER A 69 -9.04 17.94 -19.94
CA SER A 69 -7.94 17.30 -20.68
C SER A 69 -7.14 18.26 -21.57
N SER A 70 -7.49 19.55 -21.60
CA SER A 70 -6.77 20.56 -22.39
C SER A 70 -5.53 21.05 -21.66
N PHE A 71 -4.42 21.25 -22.37
CA PHE A 71 -3.21 21.88 -21.82
C PHE A 71 -3.42 23.31 -21.31
N LYS A 72 -4.52 23.97 -21.72
CA LYS A 72 -4.89 25.31 -21.25
C LYS A 72 -5.67 25.29 -19.93
N PHE A 73 -6.04 24.12 -19.44
CA PHE A 73 -6.76 23.98 -18.17
C PHE A 73 -5.90 24.51 -17.02
N ASN A 74 -6.54 25.19 -16.05
CA ASN A 74 -5.87 25.68 -14.86
C ASN A 74 -6.14 24.73 -13.68
N PRO A 75 -5.19 23.89 -13.25
CA PRO A 75 -5.42 22.95 -12.15
C PRO A 75 -5.76 23.63 -10.83
N ARG A 76 -5.35 24.90 -10.63
CA ARG A 76 -5.63 25.64 -9.39
C ARG A 76 -7.08 26.11 -9.26
N SER A 77 -7.88 26.06 -10.33
CA SER A 77 -9.30 26.37 -10.23
C SER A 77 -10.11 25.25 -9.58
N VAL A 78 -9.54 24.05 -9.45
CA VAL A 78 -10.19 22.90 -8.83
C VAL A 78 -10.16 23.05 -7.30
N PRO A 79 -11.32 22.93 -6.62
CA PRO A 79 -11.36 22.90 -5.16
C PRO A 79 -10.55 21.74 -4.57
N VAL A 80 -9.80 22.01 -3.50
CA VAL A 80 -8.96 20.99 -2.84
C VAL A 80 -9.78 19.80 -2.32
N SER A 81 -11.07 19.99 -2.02
CA SER A 81 -12.00 18.91 -1.65
C SER A 81 -12.19 17.89 -2.78
N GLU A 82 -12.20 18.34 -4.04
CA GLU A 82 -12.55 17.53 -5.21
C GLU A 82 -11.32 16.90 -5.89
N THR A 83 -10.11 17.43 -5.63
CA THR A 83 -8.87 16.94 -6.23
C THR A 83 -8.63 15.45 -6.01
N SER A 84 -8.96 14.92 -4.83
CA SER A 84 -8.80 13.49 -4.52
C SER A 84 -9.69 12.60 -5.40
N CYS A 85 -10.93 13.02 -5.64
CA CYS A 85 -11.88 12.28 -6.47
C CYS A 85 -11.53 12.42 -7.96
N LEU A 86 -11.08 13.58 -8.41
CA LEU A 86 -10.55 13.77 -9.76
C LEU A 86 -9.32 12.90 -10.03
N CYS A 87 -8.38 12.84 -9.10
CA CYS A 87 -7.22 11.95 -9.23
C CYS A 87 -7.66 10.50 -9.42
N LEU A 88 -8.61 10.01 -8.61
CA LEU A 88 -9.14 8.66 -8.73
C LEU A 88 -9.76 8.42 -10.12
N LYS A 89 -10.55 9.37 -10.62
CA LYS A 89 -11.14 9.30 -11.98
C LYS A 89 -10.10 9.29 -13.09
N MET A 90 -9.01 10.07 -12.96
CA MET A 90 -7.91 10.03 -13.92
C MET A 90 -7.28 8.63 -14.00
N PHE A 91 -7.08 7.96 -12.85
CA PHE A 91 -6.59 6.57 -12.83
C PHE A 91 -7.55 5.59 -13.50
N GLU A 92 -8.86 5.82 -13.37
CA GLU A 92 -9.90 5.01 -14.00
C GLU A 92 -9.97 5.25 -15.51
N GLU A 93 -9.95 6.50 -15.96
CA GLU A 93 -10.01 6.90 -17.37
C GLU A 93 -8.78 6.41 -18.16
N MET A 94 -7.59 6.49 -17.56
CA MET A 94 -6.37 5.92 -18.15
C MET A 94 -6.36 4.38 -18.13
N GLY A 95 -7.33 3.73 -17.49
CA GLY A 95 -7.42 2.28 -17.41
C GLY A 95 -6.39 1.62 -16.50
N PHE A 96 -5.61 2.38 -15.73
CA PHE A 96 -4.52 1.87 -14.89
C PHE A 96 -5.01 0.94 -13.79
N ILE A 97 -6.19 1.21 -13.22
CA ILE A 97 -6.79 0.36 -12.19
C ILE A 97 -6.96 -1.07 -12.70
N LYS A 98 -7.52 -1.21 -13.90
CA LYS A 98 -7.76 -2.52 -14.54
C LYS A 98 -6.47 -3.14 -15.06
N HIS A 99 -5.61 -2.34 -15.69
CA HIS A 99 -4.37 -2.83 -16.29
C HIS A 99 -3.40 -3.42 -15.26
N PHE A 100 -3.24 -2.75 -14.11
CA PHE A 100 -2.34 -3.19 -13.04
C PHE A 100 -3.03 -3.95 -11.90
N ASN A 101 -4.34 -4.21 -12.03
CA ASN A 101 -5.16 -4.86 -11.00
C ASN A 101 -5.02 -4.18 -9.61
N ILE A 102 -5.08 -2.84 -9.60
CA ILE A 102 -4.87 -2.04 -8.39
C ILE A 102 -6.14 -2.10 -7.53
N PRO A 103 -6.06 -2.53 -6.26
CA PRO A 103 -7.21 -2.46 -5.36
C PRO A 103 -7.62 -1.00 -5.13
N VAL A 104 -8.85 -0.64 -5.53
CA VAL A 104 -9.35 0.74 -5.46
C VAL A 104 -9.25 1.31 -4.05
N HIS A 105 -9.56 0.50 -3.04
CA HIS A 105 -9.42 0.89 -1.63
C HIS A 105 -7.98 1.31 -1.26
N THR A 106 -6.98 0.56 -1.73
CA THR A 106 -5.56 0.88 -1.51
C THR A 106 -5.16 2.16 -2.25
N LEU A 107 -5.67 2.35 -3.47
CA LEU A 107 -5.44 3.57 -4.27
C LEU A 107 -6.05 4.81 -3.61
N CYS A 108 -7.31 4.74 -3.14
CA CYS A 108 -7.96 5.83 -2.42
C CYS A 108 -7.16 6.25 -1.19
N ARG A 109 -6.74 5.27 -0.39
CA ARG A 109 -5.91 5.52 0.79
C ARG A 109 -4.56 6.14 0.39
N PHE A 110 -3.92 5.67 -0.68
CA PHE A 110 -2.69 6.25 -1.20
C PHE A 110 -2.84 7.71 -1.64
N ILE A 111 -3.90 8.04 -2.40
CA ILE A 111 -4.18 9.41 -2.87
C ILE A 111 -4.35 10.35 -1.67
N LEU A 112 -5.10 9.93 -0.66
CA LEU A 112 -5.30 10.71 0.55
C LEU A 112 -4.00 10.85 1.37
N TYR A 113 -3.13 9.84 1.36
CA TYR A 113 -1.81 9.87 2.03
C TYR A 113 -0.91 10.90 1.39
N ALA A 114 -0.82 10.87 0.05
CA ALA A 114 -0.09 11.87 -0.71
C ALA A 114 -0.65 13.26 -0.45
N LYS A 115 -1.98 13.44 -0.44
CA LYS A 115 -2.62 14.74 -0.18
C LYS A 115 -2.34 15.28 1.22
N ARG A 116 -2.29 14.45 2.27
CA ARG A 116 -1.98 14.91 3.64
C ARG A 116 -0.48 15.17 3.84
N GLY A 117 0.39 14.61 2.99
CA GLY A 117 1.83 14.78 3.08
C GLY A 117 2.37 16.09 2.50
N TYR A 118 1.56 16.85 1.76
CA TYR A 118 1.89 18.14 1.14
C TYR A 118 0.97 19.25 1.66
#